data_AF-A0A147B9K3-F1
#
_entry.id   AF-A0A147B9K3-F1
#
_cell.length_a   1.000
_cell.length_b   1.000
_cell.length_c   1.000
_cell.angle_alpha   90.00
_cell.angle_beta   90.00
_cell.angle_gamma   90.00
#
_symmetry.space_group_name_H-M   'P 1'
#
loop_
_entity.id
_entity.type
_entity.pdbx_description
1 polymer ?
#
loop_
_entity_poly.entity_id
_entity_poly.type
_entity_poly.pdbx_seq_one_letter_code
_entity_poly.pdbx_strand_id
1 'polypeptide(L)'
;EFYSRLRAIKEFHRRHPNEIFVPMSMEFEELNKARENPSEEMMNLVEFTDEEGYGKYLDLHECYEHFINLKGIERTDYLTYLSTFDQLFDIPRDKKNSEYKKYLEKLLDYLQDYSLRVKPLLDLNQEMDNVVADFEKQWENGTFPGWQKEAGSALAHAGAHLDLSAFSSWEELASLGLDRLKSALMALGLKCGGTLEERAQRLFSTKGKLISELDPMLFTKSKPGRSRDSEKQNEIATLEGQVYRFAEILSEQRQATKENVQRKQARTVGEREESD
;
A
#
# COMPACT_ATOMS: atom_id res chain seq x y z
N GLU A 1 37.63 -42.62 24.30
CA GLU A 1 36.47 -41.97 23.68
C GLU A 1 36.26 -42.34 22.20
N PHE A 2 37.28 -42.24 21.35
CA PHE A 2 37.17 -42.64 19.93
C PHE A 2 36.75 -44.11 19.73
N TYR A 3 37.45 -45.05 20.37
CA TYR A 3 37.17 -46.49 20.23
C TYR A 3 35.81 -46.93 20.79
N SER A 4 35.27 -46.21 21.78
CA SER A 4 33.92 -46.50 22.29
C SER A 4 32.84 -46.07 21.29
N ARG A 5 33.01 -44.90 20.65
CA ARG A 5 32.12 -44.44 19.56
C ARG A 5 32.19 -45.38 18.35
N LEU A 6 33.39 -45.81 17.96
CA LEU A 6 33.57 -46.76 16.85
C LEU A 6 32.93 -48.12 17.15
N ARG A 7 33.03 -48.60 18.40
CA ARG A 7 32.39 -49.86 18.81
C ARG A 7 30.86 -49.76 18.76
N ALA A 8 30.29 -48.62 19.17
CA ALA A 8 28.86 -48.37 19.09
C ALA A 8 28.34 -48.37 17.63
N ILE A 9 29.05 -47.70 16.72
CA ILE A 9 28.70 -47.67 15.29
C ILE A 9 28.76 -49.07 14.66
N LYS A 10 29.81 -49.84 14.98
CA LYS A 10 29.94 -51.23 14.49
C LYS A 10 28.84 -52.14 15.01
N GLU A 11 28.46 -51.98 16.28
CA GLU A 11 27.36 -52.76 16.87
C GLU A 11 26.01 -52.38 16.27
N PHE A 12 25.78 -51.10 15.94
CA PHE A 12 24.60 -50.63 15.23
C PHE A 12 24.48 -51.31 13.85
N HIS A 13 25.51 -51.24 13.01
CA HIS A 13 25.51 -51.91 11.70
C HIS A 13 25.37 -53.44 11.81
N ARG A 14 25.90 -54.07 12.86
CA ARG A 14 25.73 -55.50 13.11
C ARG A 14 24.28 -55.89 13.45
N ARG A 15 23.53 -54.99 14.10
CA ARG A 15 22.11 -55.17 14.44
C ARG A 15 21.17 -54.84 13.29
N HIS A 16 21.61 -54.01 12.34
CA HIS A 16 20.84 -53.59 11.16
C HIS A 16 21.52 -54.05 9.84
N PRO A 17 21.75 -55.36 9.64
CA PRO A 17 22.50 -55.86 8.47
C PRO A 17 21.75 -55.73 7.13
N ASN A 18 20.43 -55.52 7.17
CA ASN A 18 19.57 -55.40 5.99
C ASN A 18 19.08 -53.96 5.77
N GLU A 19 19.63 -52.99 6.49
CA GLU A 19 19.31 -51.58 6.28
C GLU A 19 19.99 -51.13 4.98
N ILE A 20 19.18 -51.01 3.93
CA ILE A 20 19.64 -50.58 2.61
C ILE A 20 19.91 -49.08 2.70
N PHE A 21 21.18 -48.69 2.58
CA PHE A 21 21.53 -47.29 2.42
C PHE A 21 21.04 -46.83 1.06
N VAL A 22 20.01 -45.98 1.04
CA VAL A 22 19.53 -45.29 -0.16
C VAL A 22 20.50 -44.14 -0.42
N PRO A 23 21.33 -44.20 -1.47
CA PRO A 23 22.23 -43.10 -1.78
C PRO A 23 21.41 -41.88 -2.17
N MET A 24 21.89 -40.69 -1.81
CA MET A 24 21.25 -39.42 -2.18
C MET A 24 21.02 -39.27 -3.70
N SER A 25 21.83 -39.95 -4.53
CA SER A 25 21.63 -40.01 -5.98
C SER A 25 20.30 -40.63 -6.40
N MET A 26 19.71 -41.52 -5.61
CA MET A 26 18.39 -42.10 -5.90
C MET A 26 17.28 -41.04 -5.78
N GLU A 27 17.36 -40.11 -4.83
CA GLU A 27 16.40 -39.00 -4.71
C GLU A 27 16.46 -38.09 -5.96
N PHE A 28 17.67 -37.83 -6.48
CA PHE A 28 17.84 -37.07 -7.73
C PHE A 28 17.31 -37.82 -8.96
N GLU A 29 17.48 -39.15 -9.01
CA GLU A 29 16.91 -39.97 -10.09
C GLU A 29 15.38 -40.03 -10.04
N GLU A 30 14.78 -40.11 -8.85
CA GLU A 30 13.33 -40.08 -8.67
C GLU A 30 12.74 -38.71 -9.07
N LEU A 31 13.40 -37.61 -8.71
CA LEU A 31 13.03 -36.27 -9.17
C LEU A 31 13.11 -36.13 -10.69
N ASN A 32 14.13 -36.69 -11.33
CA ASN A 32 14.24 -36.67 -12.79
C ASN A 32 13.13 -37.51 -13.46
N LYS A 33 12.83 -38.70 -12.94
CA LYS A 33 11.72 -39.53 -13.44
C LYS A 33 10.37 -38.83 -13.30
N ALA A 34 10.15 -38.14 -12.19
CA ALA A 34 8.92 -37.40 -11.95
C ALA A 34 8.81 -36.15 -12.87
N ARG A 35 9.93 -35.58 -13.34
CA ARG A 35 9.94 -34.52 -14.37
C ARG A 35 9.71 -35.05 -15.78
N GLU A 36 10.24 -36.22 -16.11
CA GLU A 36 10.08 -36.84 -17.44
C GLU A 36 8.69 -37.44 -17.66
N ASN A 37 8.08 -37.97 -16.60
CA ASN A 37 6.69 -38.42 -16.56
C ASN A 37 5.94 -37.74 -15.41
N PRO A 38 5.57 -36.45 -15.56
CA PRO A 38 4.78 -35.76 -14.55
C PRO A 38 3.40 -36.43 -14.44
N SER A 39 2.95 -36.71 -13.22
CA SER A 39 1.54 -37.07 -13.00
C SER A 39 0.64 -35.88 -13.37
N GLU A 40 -0.65 -36.14 -13.67
CA GLU A 40 -1.64 -35.08 -13.88
C GLU A 40 -1.66 -34.07 -12.71
N GLU A 41 -1.53 -34.55 -11.48
CA GLU A 41 -1.45 -33.73 -10.27
C GLU A 41 -0.20 -32.83 -10.25
N MET A 42 0.91 -33.27 -10.85
CA MET A 42 2.14 -32.49 -10.91
C MET A 42 2.20 -31.54 -12.11
N MET A 43 1.44 -31.82 -13.18
CA MET A 43 1.20 -30.87 -14.28
C MET A 43 0.29 -29.71 -13.85
N ASN A 44 -0.72 -30.01 -13.01
CA ASN A 44 -1.72 -29.05 -12.55
C ASN A 44 -1.41 -28.45 -11.16
N LEU A 45 -0.13 -28.31 -10.80
CA LEU A 45 0.27 -27.70 -9.52
C LEU A 45 -0.24 -26.26 -9.37
N VAL A 46 -0.53 -25.60 -10.49
CA VAL A 46 -1.02 -24.23 -10.54
C VAL A 46 -2.10 -24.14 -11.62
N GLU A 47 -3.31 -23.76 -11.22
CA GLU A 47 -4.41 -23.54 -12.14
C GLU A 47 -4.38 -22.10 -12.67
N PHE A 48 -4.57 -21.94 -13.97
CA PHE A 48 -4.78 -20.65 -14.64
C PHE A 48 -6.11 -20.69 -15.39
N THR A 49 -6.77 -19.55 -15.48
CA THR A 49 -7.92 -19.44 -16.39
C THR A 49 -7.43 -19.43 -17.84
N ASP A 50 -8.31 -19.78 -18.77
CA ASP A 50 -7.97 -19.76 -20.20
C ASP A 50 -7.55 -18.36 -20.67
N GLU A 51 -8.19 -17.31 -20.14
CA GLU A 51 -7.84 -15.91 -20.45
C GLU A 51 -6.47 -15.49 -19.89
N GLU A 52 -6.02 -16.10 -18.80
CA GLU A 52 -4.69 -15.86 -18.23
C GLU A 52 -3.56 -16.51 -19.06
N GLY A 53 -3.88 -17.52 -19.88
CA GLY A 53 -2.96 -18.14 -20.80
C GLY A 53 -1.70 -18.68 -20.13
N TYR A 54 -1.86 -19.45 -19.05
CA TYR A 54 -0.77 -20.03 -18.24
C TYR A 54 0.22 -18.98 -17.71
N GLY A 55 -0.29 -17.86 -17.20
CA GLY A 55 0.52 -16.81 -16.60
C GLY A 55 1.08 -15.79 -17.59
N LYS A 56 0.63 -15.83 -18.85
CA LYS A 56 1.05 -14.88 -19.89
C LYS A 56 0.29 -13.57 -19.82
N TYR A 57 -0.98 -13.61 -19.45
CA TYR A 57 -1.88 -12.46 -19.40
C TYR A 57 -2.56 -12.37 -18.03
N LEU A 58 -2.82 -11.14 -17.60
CA LEU A 58 -3.75 -10.84 -16.52
C LEU A 58 -5.18 -10.78 -17.05
N ASP A 59 -6.10 -11.46 -16.36
CA ASP A 59 -7.53 -11.28 -16.52
C ASP A 59 -8.05 -10.25 -15.51
N LEU A 60 -8.12 -9.00 -15.96
CA LEU A 60 -8.60 -7.87 -15.16
C LEU A 60 -10.04 -7.48 -15.49
N HIS A 61 -10.79 -8.32 -16.22
CA HIS A 61 -12.13 -7.95 -16.66
C HIS A 61 -13.08 -7.77 -15.49
N GLU A 62 -13.05 -8.68 -14.52
CA GLU A 62 -13.86 -8.59 -13.32
C GLU A 62 -13.50 -7.33 -12.49
N CYS A 63 -12.20 -7.03 -12.35
CA CYS A 63 -11.73 -5.82 -11.68
C CYS A 63 -12.22 -4.55 -12.39
N TYR A 64 -12.21 -4.54 -13.71
CA TYR A 64 -12.73 -3.43 -14.53
C TYR A 64 -14.23 -3.21 -14.32
N GLU A 65 -15.05 -4.27 -14.27
CA GLU A 65 -16.47 -4.15 -13.97
C GLU A 65 -16.72 -3.50 -12.60
N HIS A 66 -15.91 -3.84 -11.60
CA HIS A 66 -15.97 -3.18 -10.30
C HIS A 66 -15.54 -1.71 -10.39
N PHE A 67 -14.50 -1.39 -11.15
CA PHE A 67 -13.99 -0.03 -11.31
C PHE A 67 -15.01 0.91 -11.96
N ILE A 68 -15.65 0.52 -13.07
CA ILE A 68 -16.62 1.37 -13.77
C ILE A 68 -17.90 1.64 -12.95
N ASN A 69 -18.18 0.77 -11.97
CA ASN A 69 -19.31 0.91 -11.06
C ASN A 69 -19.01 1.87 -9.89
N LEU A 70 -17.76 2.35 -9.75
CA LEU A 70 -17.40 3.31 -8.72
C LEU A 70 -18.08 4.67 -8.95
N LYS A 71 -18.69 5.19 -7.89
CA LYS A 71 -19.47 6.42 -7.96
C LYS A 71 -18.58 7.64 -8.20
N GLY A 72 -18.79 8.31 -9.33
CA GLY A 72 -18.12 9.57 -9.67
C GLY A 72 -16.75 9.39 -10.34
N ILE A 73 -16.41 8.18 -10.75
CA ILE A 73 -15.33 7.94 -11.71
C ILE A 73 -15.90 8.08 -13.13
N GLU A 74 -15.11 8.65 -14.03
CA GLU A 74 -15.49 8.77 -15.44
C GLU A 74 -15.55 7.39 -16.10
N ARG A 75 -16.53 7.21 -17.01
CA ARG A 75 -16.61 5.96 -17.78
C ARG A 75 -15.41 5.87 -18.69
N THR A 76 -14.60 4.84 -18.47
CA THR A 76 -13.42 4.49 -19.25
C THR A 76 -13.66 3.15 -19.92
N ASP A 77 -13.05 2.93 -21.08
CA ASP A 77 -13.07 1.62 -21.73
C ASP A 77 -12.02 0.69 -21.12
N TYR A 78 -12.13 -0.61 -21.43
CA TYR A 78 -11.25 -1.62 -20.84
C TYR A 78 -9.77 -1.37 -21.18
N LEU A 79 -9.46 -0.92 -22.40
CA LEU A 79 -8.09 -0.67 -22.82
C LEU A 79 -7.46 0.53 -22.10
N THR A 80 -8.23 1.59 -21.86
CA THR A 80 -7.79 2.72 -21.04
C THR A 80 -7.56 2.26 -19.61
N TYR A 81 -8.50 1.50 -19.03
CA TYR A 81 -8.35 0.93 -17.69
C TYR A 81 -7.05 0.11 -17.54
N LEU A 82 -6.76 -0.81 -18.47
CA LEU A 82 -5.51 -1.58 -18.45
C LEU A 82 -4.25 -0.71 -18.49
N SER A 83 -4.35 0.51 -19.01
CA SER A 83 -3.23 1.45 -19.10
C SER A 83 -3.09 2.35 -17.88
N THR A 84 -4.12 2.47 -17.05
CA THR A 84 -4.19 3.47 -15.96
C THR A 84 -4.62 2.89 -14.61
N PHE A 85 -4.86 1.58 -14.50
CA PHE A 85 -5.31 0.97 -13.22
C PHE A 85 -4.26 1.11 -12.10
N ASP A 86 -2.99 1.31 -12.44
CA ASP A 86 -1.90 1.60 -11.52
C ASP A 86 -1.65 3.11 -11.31
N GLN A 87 -2.43 3.99 -11.95
CA GLN A 87 -2.34 5.45 -11.80
C GLN A 87 -3.33 5.97 -10.75
N LEU A 88 -3.32 5.34 -9.57
CA LEU A 88 -4.27 5.63 -8.48
C LEU A 88 -4.07 7.02 -7.85
N PHE A 89 -2.94 7.67 -8.13
CA PHE A 89 -2.64 9.05 -7.70
C PHE A 89 -3.46 10.10 -8.45
N ASP A 90 -3.99 9.78 -9.63
CA ASP A 90 -4.85 10.70 -10.40
C ASP A 90 -6.32 10.66 -9.91
N ILE A 91 -6.70 9.64 -9.13
CA ILE A 91 -8.05 9.51 -8.58
C ILE A 91 -8.25 10.55 -7.46
N PRO A 92 -9.23 11.46 -7.58
CA PRO A 92 -9.49 12.47 -6.56
C PRO A 92 -9.81 11.88 -5.19
N ARG A 93 -9.31 12.50 -4.12
CA ARG A 93 -9.48 12.00 -2.74
C ARG A 93 -10.94 11.85 -2.31
N ASP A 94 -11.84 12.67 -2.82
CA ASP A 94 -13.28 12.57 -2.53
C ASP A 94 -13.93 11.30 -3.12
N LYS A 95 -13.28 10.67 -4.09
CA LYS A 95 -13.70 9.39 -4.68
C LYS A 95 -13.15 8.16 -3.96
N LYS A 96 -12.11 8.33 -3.14
CA LYS A 96 -11.46 7.27 -2.35
C LYS A 96 -12.29 6.88 -1.11
N ASN A 97 -13.49 6.37 -1.36
CA ASN A 97 -14.45 5.96 -0.34
C ASN A 97 -14.39 4.44 -0.07
N SER A 98 -15.33 3.92 0.73
CA SER A 98 -15.39 2.49 1.07
C SER A 98 -15.58 1.56 -0.13
N GLU A 99 -16.30 1.99 -1.18
CA GLU A 99 -16.49 1.16 -2.39
C GLU A 99 -15.20 1.10 -3.21
N TYR A 100 -14.46 2.21 -3.28
CA TYR A 100 -13.12 2.24 -3.87
C TYR A 100 -12.15 1.33 -3.10
N LYS A 101 -12.21 1.34 -1.76
CA LYS A 101 -11.42 0.41 -0.93
C LYS A 101 -11.71 -1.05 -1.29
N LYS A 102 -12.99 -1.44 -1.40
CA LYS A 102 -13.38 -2.80 -1.81
C LYS A 102 -12.87 -3.18 -3.20
N TYR A 103 -12.89 -2.22 -4.14
CA TYR A 103 -12.30 -2.42 -5.46
C TYR A 103 -10.79 -2.70 -5.36
N LEU A 104 -10.05 -1.93 -4.54
CA LEU A 104 -8.62 -2.16 -4.33
C LEU A 104 -8.34 -3.51 -3.68
N GLU A 105 -9.11 -3.90 -2.66
CA GLU A 105 -9.00 -5.21 -2.01
C GLU A 105 -9.17 -6.33 -3.04
N LYS A 106 -10.22 -6.26 -3.88
CA LYS A 106 -10.44 -7.26 -4.93
C LYS A 106 -9.32 -7.30 -5.98
N LEU A 107 -8.82 -6.14 -6.40
CA LEU A 107 -7.71 -6.06 -7.33
C LEU A 107 -6.45 -6.67 -6.72
N LEU A 108 -6.15 -6.37 -5.46
CA LEU A 108 -4.99 -6.90 -4.76
C LEU A 108 -5.10 -8.42 -4.55
N ASP A 109 -6.26 -8.92 -4.14
CA ASP A 109 -6.51 -10.35 -3.99
C ASP A 109 -6.17 -11.10 -5.29
N TYR A 110 -6.64 -10.58 -6.43
CA TYR A 110 -6.33 -11.13 -7.74
C TYR A 110 -4.83 -11.05 -8.08
N LEU A 111 -4.22 -9.87 -7.94
CA LEU A 111 -2.81 -9.66 -8.30
C LEU A 111 -1.86 -10.46 -7.41
N GLN A 112 -2.17 -10.62 -6.13
CA GLN A 112 -1.39 -11.40 -5.18
C GLN A 112 -1.47 -12.90 -5.51
N ASP A 113 -2.68 -13.44 -5.68
CA ASP A 113 -2.87 -14.84 -6.07
C ASP A 113 -2.16 -15.15 -7.40
N TYR A 114 -2.39 -14.32 -8.41
CA TYR A 114 -1.73 -14.45 -9.71
C TYR A 114 -0.19 -14.39 -9.60
N SER A 115 0.35 -13.51 -8.74
CA SER A 115 1.79 -13.40 -8.53
C SER A 115 2.38 -14.66 -7.89
N LEU A 116 1.69 -15.29 -6.93
CA LEU A 116 2.11 -16.56 -6.34
C LEU A 116 2.17 -17.67 -7.38
N ARG A 117 1.22 -17.66 -8.32
CA ARG A 117 1.13 -18.64 -9.41
C ARG A 117 2.21 -18.46 -10.48
N VAL A 118 2.47 -17.22 -10.92
CA VAL A 118 3.46 -16.93 -11.98
C VAL A 118 4.90 -16.85 -11.47
N LYS A 119 5.10 -16.44 -10.22
CA LYS A 119 6.43 -16.25 -9.61
C LYS A 119 6.53 -16.98 -8.26
N PRO A 120 6.41 -18.32 -8.21
CA PRO A 120 6.39 -19.08 -6.96
C PRO A 120 7.69 -19.01 -6.14
N LEU A 121 8.80 -18.59 -6.77
CA LEU A 121 10.09 -18.41 -6.09
C LEU A 121 10.30 -16.97 -5.55
N LEU A 122 9.38 -16.05 -5.81
CA LEU A 122 9.42 -14.69 -5.28
C LEU A 122 8.86 -14.68 -3.86
N ASP A 123 9.64 -14.19 -2.90
CA ASP A 123 9.17 -13.99 -1.54
C ASP A 123 8.25 -12.77 -1.46
N LEU A 124 6.97 -12.99 -1.71
CA LEU A 124 5.96 -11.93 -1.65
C LEU A 124 5.82 -11.33 -0.25
N ASN A 125 6.11 -12.08 0.82
CA ASN A 125 6.02 -11.52 2.17
C ASN A 125 7.10 -10.46 2.37
N GLN A 126 8.34 -10.76 1.98
CA GLN A 126 9.42 -9.78 2.01
C GLN A 126 9.12 -8.56 1.13
N GLU A 127 8.52 -8.76 -0.04
CA GLU A 127 8.09 -7.66 -0.91
C GLU A 127 7.04 -6.77 -0.24
N MET A 128 6.03 -7.35 0.42
CA MET A 128 5.01 -6.59 1.14
C MET A 128 5.57 -5.86 2.37
N ASP A 129 6.50 -6.47 3.10
CA ASP A 129 7.20 -5.83 4.22
C ASP A 129 7.99 -4.60 3.75
N ASN A 130 8.68 -4.71 2.61
CA ASN A 130 9.39 -3.60 1.99
C ASN A 130 8.44 -2.47 1.60
N VAL A 131 7.28 -2.81 1.01
CA VAL A 131 6.25 -1.82 0.63
C VAL A 131 5.74 -1.06 1.85
N VAL A 132 5.45 -1.75 2.95
CA VAL A 132 4.97 -1.13 4.19
C VAL A 132 6.04 -0.20 4.76
N ALA A 133 7.29 -0.65 4.83
CA ALA A 133 8.40 0.16 5.34
C ALA A 133 8.65 1.42 4.50
N ASP A 134 8.56 1.33 3.18
CA ASP A 134 8.73 2.48 2.30
C ASP A 134 7.50 3.40 2.29
N PHE A 135 6.30 2.83 2.41
CA PHE A 135 5.07 3.59 2.61
C PHE A 135 5.15 4.44 3.88
N GLU A 136 5.54 3.88 5.02
CA GLU A 136 5.67 4.60 6.29
C GLU A 136 6.60 5.82 6.16
N LYS A 137 7.78 5.63 5.56
CA LYS A 137 8.72 6.74 5.28
C LYS A 137 8.10 7.82 4.40
N GLN A 138 7.40 7.43 3.33
CA GLN A 138 6.77 8.38 2.40
C GLN A 138 5.57 9.08 3.04
N TRP A 139 4.83 8.38 3.90
CA TRP A 139 3.65 8.89 4.59
C TRP A 139 4.04 9.92 5.65
N GLU A 140 5.06 9.64 6.46
CA GLU A 140 5.60 10.58 7.45
C GLU A 140 6.13 11.86 6.79
N ASN A 141 6.84 11.71 5.67
CA ASN A 141 7.38 12.83 4.89
C ASN A 141 6.30 13.55 4.04
N GLY A 142 5.09 12.99 3.94
CA GLY A 142 4.00 13.55 3.12
C GLY A 142 4.29 13.54 1.62
N THR A 143 5.16 12.64 1.15
CA THR A 143 5.57 12.50 -0.25
C THR A 143 4.83 11.38 -0.98
N PHE A 144 3.96 10.64 -0.29
CA PHE A 144 3.22 9.53 -0.89
C PHE A 144 2.30 10.02 -2.04
N PRO A 145 2.39 9.44 -3.25
CA PRO A 145 1.65 9.90 -4.43
C PRO A 145 0.13 9.91 -4.24
N GLY A 146 -0.55 10.98 -4.66
CA GLY A 146 -1.99 11.15 -4.49
C GLY A 146 -2.43 11.58 -3.08
N TRP A 147 -1.50 11.54 -2.12
CA TRP A 147 -1.74 11.87 -0.71
C TRP A 147 -0.88 13.01 -0.17
N GLN A 148 -0.17 13.75 -1.05
CA GLN A 148 0.56 14.96 -0.65
C GLN A 148 -0.38 16.03 -0.08
N LYS A 149 -0.03 16.61 1.07
CA LYS A 149 -0.83 17.68 1.70
C LYS A 149 -0.93 18.86 0.73
N GLU A 150 -2.15 19.26 0.35
CA GLU A 150 -2.34 20.43 -0.49
C GLU A 150 -1.64 21.64 0.16
N ALA A 151 -0.85 22.37 -0.63
CA ALA A 151 -0.07 23.54 -0.18
C ALA A 151 -0.93 24.60 0.55
N GLY A 152 -2.25 24.63 0.32
CA GLY A 152 -3.19 25.50 1.04
C GLY A 152 -3.42 25.13 2.51
N SER A 153 -3.18 23.87 2.90
CA SER A 153 -3.36 23.41 4.28
C SER A 153 -2.12 23.66 5.16
N ALA A 154 -0.92 23.67 4.56
CA ALA A 154 0.32 23.99 5.28
C ALA A 154 0.34 25.43 5.78
N LEU A 155 -0.11 26.41 4.98
CA LEU A 155 -0.25 27.81 5.43
C LEU A 155 -1.37 28.01 6.46
N ALA A 156 -2.40 27.16 6.42
CA ALA A 156 -3.50 27.22 7.37
C ALA A 156 -3.18 26.54 8.72
N HIS A 157 -2.18 25.65 8.78
CA HIS A 157 -1.84 24.92 10.00
C HIS A 157 -0.47 25.27 10.59
N ALA A 158 0.46 25.78 9.79
CA ALA A 158 1.71 26.35 10.27
C ALA A 158 1.49 27.84 10.56
N GLY A 159 0.93 28.12 11.73
CA GLY A 159 0.99 29.48 12.25
C GLY A 159 2.44 29.96 12.33
N ALA A 160 2.70 31.24 12.07
CA ALA A 160 4.04 31.81 12.23
C ALA A 160 4.34 31.98 13.72
N HIS A 161 5.47 31.44 14.18
CA HIS A 161 5.91 31.62 15.57
C HIS A 161 6.11 33.12 15.83
N LEU A 162 5.47 33.63 16.88
CA LEU A 162 5.62 35.01 17.33
C LEU A 162 6.44 34.99 18.62
N ASP A 163 7.58 35.69 18.62
CA ASP A 163 8.33 35.87 19.85
C ASP A 163 7.58 36.84 20.79
N LEU A 164 7.13 36.31 21.92
CA LEU A 164 6.39 37.07 22.93
C LEU A 164 7.32 37.84 23.88
N SER A 165 8.64 37.59 23.84
CA SER A 165 9.62 38.25 24.71
C SER A 165 9.58 39.78 24.55
N ALA A 166 9.40 40.25 23.32
CA ALA A 166 9.39 41.65 22.91
C ALA A 166 8.15 42.45 23.34
N PHE A 167 7.08 41.79 23.80
CA PHE A 167 5.80 42.44 24.12
C PHE A 167 5.61 42.58 25.62
N SER A 168 5.34 43.77 26.11
CA SER A 168 5.18 44.06 27.55
C SER A 168 3.75 43.86 28.05
N SER A 169 2.76 43.89 27.16
CA SER A 169 1.34 43.72 27.49
C SER A 169 0.53 43.07 26.36
N TRP A 170 -0.69 42.65 26.67
CA TRP A 170 -1.59 42.04 25.68
C TRP A 170 -2.18 43.09 24.71
N GLU A 171 -2.25 44.37 25.11
CA GLU A 171 -2.67 45.49 24.27
C GLU A 171 -1.69 45.73 23.12
N GLU A 172 -0.38 45.54 23.34
CA GLU A 172 0.62 45.60 22.27
C GLU A 172 0.43 44.45 21.26
N LEU A 173 0.10 43.24 21.74
CA LEU A 173 -0.25 42.11 20.88
C LEU A 173 -1.55 42.34 20.10
N ALA A 174 -2.54 42.99 20.71
CA ALA A 174 -3.79 43.38 20.06
C ALA A 174 -3.53 44.30 18.85
N SER A 175 -2.55 45.19 18.96
CA SER A 175 -2.18 46.11 17.87
C SER A 175 -1.62 45.41 16.60
N LEU A 176 -1.16 44.16 16.72
CA LEU A 176 -0.69 43.34 15.58
C LEU A 176 -1.83 42.88 14.66
N GLY A 177 -3.07 43.02 15.10
CA GLY A 177 -4.24 42.68 14.31
C GLY A 177 -4.63 41.20 14.36
N LEU A 178 -5.84 40.95 13.85
CA LEU A 178 -6.55 39.69 14.03
C LEU A 178 -5.87 38.51 13.32
N ASP A 179 -5.26 38.77 12.16
CA ASP A 179 -4.58 37.74 11.35
C ASP A 179 -3.27 37.28 11.99
N ARG A 180 -2.47 38.20 12.54
CA ARG A 180 -1.20 37.86 13.19
C ARG A 180 -1.43 37.06 14.48
N LEU A 181 -2.42 37.47 15.28
CA LEU A 181 -2.84 36.75 16.49
C LEU A 181 -3.40 35.37 16.18
N LYS A 182 -4.23 35.26 15.13
CA LYS A 182 -4.74 33.96 14.66
C LYS A 182 -3.59 33.04 14.26
N SER A 183 -2.65 33.55 13.47
CA SER A 183 -1.48 32.79 13.04
C SER A 183 -0.65 32.30 14.23
N ALA A 184 -0.30 33.19 15.18
CA ALA A 184 0.48 32.81 16.35
C ALA A 184 -0.23 31.81 17.29
N LEU A 185 -1.54 31.95 17.50
CA LEU A 185 -2.34 30.99 18.28
C LEU A 185 -2.41 29.62 17.59
N MET A 186 -2.51 29.59 16.27
CA MET A 186 -2.50 28.35 15.48
C MET A 186 -1.12 27.67 15.51
N ALA A 187 -0.03 28.45 15.54
CA ALA A 187 1.33 27.94 15.70
C ALA A 187 1.51 27.15 17.01
N LEU A 188 0.80 27.58 18.06
CA LEU A 188 0.83 26.97 19.40
C LEU A 188 -0.29 25.92 19.62
N GLY A 189 -1.12 25.64 18.61
CA GLY A 189 -2.24 24.69 18.73
C GLY A 189 -3.39 25.16 19.64
N LEU A 190 -3.48 26.47 19.89
CA LEU A 190 -4.47 27.08 20.78
C LEU A 190 -5.72 27.51 20.00
N LYS A 191 -6.84 27.62 20.71
CA LYS A 191 -8.10 28.11 20.14
C LYS A 191 -7.94 29.55 19.65
N CYS A 192 -8.34 29.82 18.41
CA CYS A 192 -8.30 31.14 17.77
C CYS A 192 -9.68 31.84 17.71
N GLY A 193 -10.68 31.36 18.44
CA GLY A 193 -12.01 32.00 18.54
C GLY A 193 -12.03 33.16 19.53
N GLY A 194 -13.05 34.02 19.42
CA GLY A 194 -13.25 35.18 20.30
C GLY A 194 -12.91 36.53 19.68
N THR A 195 -13.05 37.58 20.48
CA THR A 195 -12.67 38.96 20.12
C THR A 195 -11.16 39.10 19.95
N LEU A 196 -10.72 40.23 19.40
CA LEU A 196 -9.31 40.54 19.23
C LEU A 196 -8.58 40.59 20.58
N GLU A 197 -9.21 41.16 21.62
CA GLU A 197 -8.64 41.19 22.97
C GLU A 197 -8.50 39.78 23.56
N GLU A 198 -9.53 38.94 23.43
CA GLU A 198 -9.51 37.57 23.96
C GLU A 198 -8.40 36.72 23.34
N ARG A 199 -8.11 36.94 22.04
CA ARG A 199 -7.01 36.26 21.34
C ARG A 199 -5.65 36.77 21.84
N ALA A 200 -5.51 38.08 22.00
CA ALA A 200 -4.27 38.68 22.49
C ALA A 200 -3.95 38.26 23.94
N GLN A 201 -4.96 38.24 24.82
CA GLN A 201 -4.81 37.76 26.20
C GLN A 201 -4.47 36.27 26.26
N ARG A 202 -5.10 35.45 25.41
CA ARG A 202 -4.79 34.00 25.32
C ARG A 202 -3.38 33.73 24.82
N LEU A 203 -2.90 34.53 23.87
CA LEU A 203 -1.54 34.42 23.37
C LEU A 203 -0.53 34.96 24.41
N PHE A 204 -0.85 36.04 25.11
CA PHE A 204 0.01 36.59 26.15
C PHE A 204 0.14 35.66 27.38
N SER A 205 -0.91 34.91 27.72
CA SER A 205 -0.89 33.99 28.87
C SER A 205 0.07 32.80 28.71
N THR A 206 0.56 32.56 27.49
CA THR A 206 1.59 31.56 27.21
C THR A 206 3.02 32.11 27.30
N LYS A 207 3.19 33.43 27.45
CA LYS A 207 4.51 34.06 27.61
C LYS A 207 5.22 33.50 28.84
N GLY A 208 6.37 32.88 28.63
CA GLY A 208 7.23 32.35 29.69
C GLY A 208 6.74 31.07 30.36
N LYS A 209 5.73 30.39 29.79
CA LYS A 209 5.26 29.07 30.26
C LYS A 209 5.64 27.99 29.28
N LEU A 210 5.92 26.80 29.78
CA LEU A 210 6.08 25.62 28.93
C LEU A 210 4.70 25.14 28.44
N ILE A 211 4.64 24.55 27.25
CA ILE A 211 3.40 24.04 26.64
C ILE A 211 2.67 23.06 27.58
N SER A 212 3.42 22.30 28.40
CA SER A 212 2.91 21.37 29.41
C SER A 212 2.22 22.03 30.62
N GLU A 213 2.45 23.32 30.86
CA GLU A 213 1.89 24.09 31.99
C GLU A 213 0.62 24.86 31.60
N LEU A 214 0.23 24.79 30.33
CA LEU A 214 -0.97 25.46 29.82
C LEU A 214 -2.22 24.62 30.08
N ASP A 215 -3.33 25.30 30.37
CA ASP A 215 -4.63 24.66 30.59
C ASP A 215 -5.04 23.85 29.32
N PRO A 216 -5.27 22.52 29.44
CA PRO A 216 -5.75 21.67 28.36
C PRO A 216 -7.03 22.19 27.66
N MET A 217 -7.85 23.00 28.32
CA MET A 217 -9.05 23.62 27.73
C MET A 217 -8.73 24.69 26.68
N LEU A 218 -7.51 25.24 26.67
CA LEU A 218 -7.10 26.28 25.71
C LEU A 218 -6.68 25.69 24.36
N PHE A 219 -6.32 24.42 24.32
CA PHE A 219 -5.94 23.72 23.10
C PHE A 219 -7.17 23.37 22.24
N THR A 220 -6.97 23.29 20.94
CA THR A 220 -8.01 22.76 20.05
C THR A 220 -8.19 21.27 20.34
N LYS A 221 -9.40 20.85 20.75
CA LYS A 221 -9.72 19.41 20.82
C LYS A 221 -9.56 18.81 19.42
N SER A 222 -8.77 17.74 19.28
CA SER A 222 -8.81 16.92 18.07
C SER A 222 -10.27 16.45 17.89
N LYS A 223 -10.88 16.76 16.75
CA LYS A 223 -12.23 16.23 16.46
C LYS A 223 -12.12 14.70 16.44
N PRO A 224 -12.93 13.95 17.21
CA PRO A 224 -12.86 12.48 17.25
C PRO A 224 -13.04 11.82 15.87
N GLY A 225 -13.73 12.49 14.93
CA GLY A 225 -13.84 12.02 13.54
C GLY A 225 -12.57 12.18 12.68
N ARG A 226 -11.66 13.11 13.03
CA ARG A 226 -10.45 13.38 12.23
C ARG A 226 -9.42 12.25 12.38
N SER A 227 -9.35 11.60 13.55
CA SER A 227 -8.48 10.45 13.76
C SER A 227 -8.92 9.24 12.94
N ARG A 228 -10.23 8.92 12.98
CA ARG A 228 -10.80 7.79 12.26
C ARG A 228 -10.78 7.97 10.74
N ASP A 229 -10.95 9.21 10.28
CA ASP A 229 -10.83 9.53 8.85
C ASP A 229 -9.37 9.42 8.38
N SER A 230 -8.42 9.90 9.18
CA SER A 230 -6.98 9.75 8.90
C SER A 230 -6.54 8.28 8.86
N GLU A 231 -7.09 7.43 9.74
CA GLU A 231 -6.82 6.00 9.77
C GLU A 231 -7.36 5.31 8.52
N LYS A 232 -8.60 5.59 8.11
CA LYS A 232 -9.17 5.09 6.85
C LYS A 232 -8.38 5.54 5.62
N GLN A 233 -7.92 6.78 5.60
CA GLN A 233 -7.09 7.30 4.51
C GLN A 233 -5.73 6.60 4.46
N ASN A 234 -5.13 6.34 5.62
CA ASN A 234 -3.90 5.57 5.72
C ASN A 234 -4.10 4.14 5.20
N GLU A 235 -5.17 3.45 5.62
CA GLU A 235 -5.50 2.11 5.13
C GLU A 235 -5.62 2.07 3.59
N ILE A 236 -6.35 3.01 2.99
CA ILE A 236 -6.49 3.08 1.53
C ILE A 236 -5.13 3.34 0.88
N ALA A 237 -4.35 4.28 1.40
CA ALA A 237 -3.05 4.62 0.85
C ALA A 237 -2.06 3.43 0.91
N THR A 238 -2.12 2.62 1.98
CA THR A 238 -1.34 1.38 2.09
C THR A 238 -1.71 0.38 0.99
N LEU A 239 -3.01 0.18 0.74
CA LEU A 239 -3.49 -0.69 -0.35
C LEU A 239 -3.02 -0.18 -1.71
N GLU A 240 -3.07 1.14 -1.96
CA GLU A 240 -2.55 1.72 -3.20
C GLU A 240 -1.04 1.46 -3.37
N GLY A 241 -0.27 1.54 -2.29
CA GLY A 241 1.16 1.20 -2.29
C GLY A 241 1.42 -0.25 -2.73
N GLN A 242 0.62 -1.18 -2.24
CA GLN A 242 0.70 -2.60 -2.65
C GLN A 242 0.34 -2.76 -4.14
N VAL A 243 -0.69 -2.07 -4.64
CA VAL A 243 -1.06 -2.14 -6.06
C VAL A 243 0.09 -1.65 -6.92
N TYR A 244 0.75 -0.54 -6.56
CA TYR A 244 1.91 -0.04 -7.30
C TYR A 244 3.04 -1.07 -7.36
N ARG A 245 3.30 -1.80 -6.26
CA ARG A 245 4.33 -2.84 -6.24
C ARG A 245 3.96 -4.03 -7.12
N PHE A 246 2.73 -4.54 -7.03
CA PHE A 246 2.29 -5.64 -7.89
C PHE A 246 2.27 -5.23 -9.36
N ALA A 247 1.88 -4.00 -9.67
CA ALA A 247 1.92 -3.45 -11.01
C ALA A 247 3.35 -3.40 -11.59
N GLU A 248 4.36 -3.16 -10.76
CA GLU A 248 5.77 -3.25 -11.13
C GLU A 248 6.23 -4.70 -11.31
N ILE A 249 5.92 -5.59 -10.35
CA ILE A 249 6.28 -7.01 -10.40
C ILE A 249 5.71 -7.69 -11.66
N LEU A 250 4.50 -7.31 -12.06
CA LEU A 250 3.75 -7.90 -13.17
C LEU A 250 3.80 -7.02 -14.44
N SER A 251 4.80 -6.16 -14.58
CA SER A 251 4.88 -5.20 -15.70
C SER A 251 4.88 -5.88 -17.08
N GLU A 252 5.53 -7.04 -17.19
CA GLU A 252 5.59 -7.83 -18.42
C GLU A 252 4.21 -8.39 -18.80
N GLN A 253 3.53 -9.02 -17.85
CA GLN A 253 2.19 -9.59 -18.05
C GLN A 253 1.18 -8.49 -18.37
N ARG A 254 1.29 -7.34 -17.70
CA ARG A 254 0.44 -6.16 -17.98
C ARG A 254 0.59 -5.67 -19.42
N GLN A 255 1.84 -5.53 -19.89
CA GLN A 255 2.10 -5.12 -21.26
C GLN A 255 1.58 -6.17 -22.27
N ALA A 256 1.81 -7.46 -21.98
CA ALA A 256 1.32 -8.55 -22.80
C ALA A 256 -0.22 -8.57 -22.89
N THR A 257 -0.93 -8.38 -21.77
CA THR A 257 -2.40 -8.28 -21.75
C THR A 257 -2.89 -7.13 -22.60
N LYS A 258 -2.28 -5.94 -22.45
CA LYS A 258 -2.66 -4.76 -23.21
C LYS A 258 -2.53 -5.00 -24.72
N GLU A 259 -1.41 -5.56 -25.16
CA GLU A 259 -1.19 -5.91 -26.57
C GLU A 259 -2.17 -6.98 -27.06
N ASN A 260 -2.48 -7.97 -26.22
CA ASN A 260 -3.45 -9.01 -26.55
C ASN A 260 -4.85 -8.44 -26.75
N VAL A 261 -5.30 -7.56 -25.86
CA VAL A 261 -6.61 -6.90 -25.95
C VAL A 261 -6.69 -6.00 -27.18
N GLN A 262 -5.65 -5.21 -27.46
CA GLN A 262 -5.58 -4.39 -28.68
C GLN A 262 -5.67 -5.25 -29.95
N ARG A 263 -4.95 -6.38 -29.98
CA ARG A 263 -5.01 -7.33 -31.10
C ARG A 263 -6.39 -7.96 -31.24
N LYS A 264 -6.99 -8.45 -30.14
CA LYS A 264 -8.36 -9.02 -30.14
C LYS A 264 -9.39 -7.97 -30.59
N GLN A 265 -9.20 -6.69 -30.26
CA GLN A 265 -10.10 -5.60 -30.66
C GLN A 265 -9.97 -5.20 -32.14
N ALA A 266 -8.78 -5.33 -32.74
CA ALA A 266 -8.53 -5.01 -34.14
C ALA A 266 -8.96 -6.13 -35.12
N ARG A 267 -9.22 -7.35 -34.62
CA ARG A 267 -9.64 -8.51 -35.44
C ARG A 267 -11.07 -8.36 -35.96
N THR A 268 -11.30 -8.92 -37.15
CA THR A 268 -12.65 -9.11 -37.67
C THR A 268 -13.37 -10.25 -36.94
N VAL A 269 -14.70 -10.34 -37.08
CA VAL A 269 -15.53 -11.31 -36.33
C VAL A 269 -15.05 -12.76 -36.54
N GLY A 270 -14.73 -13.15 -37.77
CA GLY A 270 -14.26 -14.52 -38.07
C GLY A 270 -12.86 -14.85 -37.51
N GLU A 271 -11.97 -13.85 -37.43
CA GLU A 271 -10.62 -14.04 -36.88
C GLU A 271 -10.61 -14.09 -35.35
N ARG A 272 -11.67 -13.63 -34.68
CA ARG A 272 -11.82 -13.75 -33.23
C ARG A 272 -12.21 -15.18 -32.85
N GLU A 273 -13.15 -15.78 -33.57
CA GLU A 273 -13.63 -17.16 -33.35
C GLU A 273 -12.57 -18.24 -33.61
N GLU A 274 -11.58 -18.01 -34.48
CA GLU A 274 -10.48 -18.97 -34.72
C GLU A 274 -9.36 -18.93 -33.65
N SER A 275 -9.39 -17.93 -32.76
CA SER A 275 -8.26 -17.63 -31.86
C SER A 275 -8.53 -17.84 -30.38
N ASP A 276 -9.81 -17.99 -30.03
CA ASP A 276 -10.29 -18.40 -28.71
C ASP A 276 -10.42 -19.94 -28.69
#